data_AF-A0A0D0DQV8-F1
#
_entry.id   AF-A0A0D0DQV8-F1
#
_cell.length_a   1.000
_cell.length_b   1.000
_cell.length_c   1.000
_cell.angle_alpha   90.00
_cell.angle_beta   90.00
_cell.angle_gamma   90.00
#
_symmetry.space_group_name_H-M   'P 1'
#
loop_
_entity.id
_entity.type
_entity.pdbx_description
1 polymer ?
#
loop_
_entity_poly.entity_id
_entity_poly.type
_entity_poly.pdbx_seq_one_letter_code
_entity_poly.pdbx_strand_id
1 'polypeptide(L)'
;ALETWFSQPQPLSYNNDSYANLVKAIIENPENLARGLPTSQLGQKTKSWFADQTLQSVESKTVHCLPPFIHGGSGLAIMQIVIPALSRILSQETDPVVDHTAVIRALLAQVASQCQILNILWALNLTGGTGRPATIVVHNIWINQELASSTPSQSLVAVLTPADMWDQAALSAAMSMQNMDSNTPWSAFNIPIQDLHTILNCEVLPDEWTMDIMAFPNNGLYVKETYQWVKDNYNGGKPIHQLVICVAIIFCHVLPNVMHGKKPSTLMSSSSQVNATLVVHNTPWDSPPAKKRGMSQQNIFLVMMLTFIIAMYEPALPL
;
A
#
# COMPACT_ATOMS: atom_id res chain seq x y z
N ALA A 1 14.74 -0.76 -20.39
CA ALA A 1 13.73 -1.57 -19.68
C ALA A 1 14.37 -2.37 -18.54
N LEU A 2 15.14 -3.43 -18.80
CA LEU A 2 15.73 -4.26 -17.74
C LEU A 2 16.69 -3.50 -16.81
N GLU A 3 17.62 -2.72 -17.36
CA GLU A 3 18.54 -1.89 -16.56
C GLU A 3 17.78 -0.83 -15.74
N THR A 4 16.80 -0.19 -16.37
CA THR A 4 15.93 0.81 -15.74
C THR A 4 15.13 0.22 -14.59
N TRP A 5 14.59 -0.98 -14.76
CA TRP A 5 13.89 -1.75 -13.73
C TRP A 5 14.82 -2.07 -12.56
N PHE A 6 16.01 -2.59 -12.83
CA PHE A 6 16.98 -2.96 -11.79
C PHE A 6 17.47 -1.76 -10.97
N SER A 7 17.51 -0.58 -11.58
CA SER A 7 17.89 0.66 -10.89
C SER A 7 16.80 1.25 -9.98
N GLN A 8 15.58 0.72 -10.01
CA GLN A 8 14.49 1.23 -9.16
C GLN A 8 14.70 0.87 -7.69
N PRO A 9 14.33 1.74 -6.73
CA PRO A 9 14.42 1.46 -5.29
C PRO A 9 13.62 0.23 -4.85
N GLN A 10 12.48 -0.02 -5.50
CA GLN A 10 11.57 -1.13 -5.21
C GLN A 10 11.20 -1.85 -6.51
N PRO A 11 12.09 -2.72 -7.02
CA PRO A 11 11.94 -3.32 -8.35
C PRO A 11 10.79 -4.33 -8.41
N LEU A 12 10.37 -4.91 -7.28
CA LEU A 12 9.31 -5.92 -7.23
C LEU A 12 7.92 -5.35 -6.85
N SER A 13 7.82 -4.02 -6.70
CA SER A 13 6.57 -3.32 -6.40
C SER A 13 5.70 -3.12 -7.64
N TYR A 14 4.46 -2.69 -7.43
CA TYR A 14 3.59 -2.23 -8.50
C TYR A 14 3.83 -0.77 -8.90
N ASN A 15 4.86 -0.08 -8.39
CA ASN A 15 5.18 1.29 -8.85
C ASN A 15 5.17 1.34 -10.39
N ASN A 16 4.46 2.31 -10.96
CA ASN A 16 4.23 2.41 -12.40
C ASN A 16 5.53 2.29 -13.21
N ASP A 17 6.60 2.92 -12.74
CA ASP A 17 7.90 2.85 -13.41
C ASP A 17 8.57 1.49 -13.23
N SER A 18 8.55 0.92 -12.03
CA SER A 18 9.11 -0.42 -11.75
C SER A 18 8.39 -1.51 -12.55
N TYR A 19 7.06 -1.56 -12.44
CA TYR A 19 6.24 -2.60 -13.04
C TYR A 19 6.18 -2.46 -14.56
N ALA A 20 6.02 -1.25 -15.11
CA ALA A 20 6.02 -1.08 -16.56
C ALA A 20 7.37 -1.48 -17.16
N ASN A 21 8.49 -1.10 -16.54
CA ASN A 21 9.82 -1.52 -17.03
C ASN A 21 10.05 -3.02 -16.90
N LEU A 22 9.51 -3.66 -15.85
CA LEU A 22 9.54 -5.11 -15.67
C LEU A 22 8.74 -5.84 -16.74
N VAL A 23 7.48 -5.42 -16.98
CA VAL A 23 6.62 -5.96 -18.04
C VAL A 23 7.28 -5.83 -19.42
N LYS A 24 7.86 -4.66 -19.73
CA LYS A 24 8.61 -4.44 -20.98
C LYS A 24 9.86 -5.31 -21.11
N ALA A 25 10.49 -5.70 -20.00
CA ALA A 25 11.69 -6.51 -20.00
C ALA A 25 11.39 -8.01 -20.21
N ILE A 26 10.18 -8.47 -19.85
CA ILE A 26 9.80 -9.89 -19.88
C ILE A 26 8.92 -10.25 -21.08
N ILE A 27 8.07 -9.32 -21.55
CA ILE A 27 7.09 -9.61 -22.61
C ILE A 27 7.67 -9.25 -23.98
N GLU A 28 7.77 -10.25 -24.85
CA GLU A 28 8.26 -10.11 -26.22
C GLU A 28 7.18 -9.63 -27.21
N ASN A 29 5.91 -9.95 -26.96
CA ASN A 29 4.79 -9.62 -27.85
C ASN A 29 3.95 -8.45 -27.31
N PRO A 30 3.82 -7.34 -28.06
CA PRO A 30 3.08 -6.15 -27.61
C PRO A 30 1.60 -6.42 -27.27
N GLU A 31 0.96 -7.39 -27.91
CA GLU A 31 -0.43 -7.75 -27.61
C GLU A 31 -0.62 -8.31 -26.19
N ASN A 32 0.45 -8.85 -25.61
CA ASN A 32 0.44 -9.40 -24.25
C ASN A 32 0.83 -8.38 -23.18
N LEU A 33 1.33 -7.19 -23.55
CA LEU A 33 1.71 -6.15 -22.57
C LEU A 33 0.52 -5.71 -21.72
N ALA A 34 -0.64 -5.54 -22.35
CA ALA A 34 -1.87 -5.17 -21.67
C ALA A 34 -2.35 -6.22 -20.65
N ARG A 35 -1.84 -7.47 -20.73
CA ARG A 35 -2.16 -8.55 -19.80
C ARG A 35 -1.24 -8.57 -18.57
N GLY A 36 -0.20 -7.74 -18.54
CA GLY A 36 0.80 -7.73 -17.48
C GLY A 36 1.68 -8.99 -17.48
N LEU A 37 2.40 -9.21 -16.38
CA LEU A 37 3.35 -10.32 -16.27
C LEU A 37 2.70 -11.70 -16.48
N PRO A 38 3.38 -12.67 -17.12
CA PRO A 38 2.82 -14.01 -17.27
C PRO A 38 2.67 -14.70 -15.91
N THR A 39 1.44 -14.99 -15.53
CA THR A 39 1.11 -15.50 -14.19
C THR A 39 1.21 -17.03 -14.10
N SER A 40 1.68 -17.54 -12.96
CA SER A 40 1.63 -18.97 -12.61
C SER A 40 0.19 -19.48 -12.48
N GLN A 41 -0.02 -20.78 -12.74
CA GLN A 41 -1.30 -21.47 -12.48
C GLN A 41 -1.62 -21.56 -10.99
N LEU A 42 -0.63 -21.37 -10.11
CA LEU A 42 -0.86 -21.29 -8.67
C LEU A 42 -1.74 -20.09 -8.28
N GLY A 43 -1.92 -19.13 -9.21
CA GLY A 43 -2.69 -17.93 -9.00
C GLY A 43 -2.04 -17.01 -7.97
N GLN A 44 -2.86 -16.18 -7.36
CA GLN A 44 -2.42 -15.21 -6.35
C GLN A 44 -2.14 -15.89 -5.01
N LYS A 45 -1.18 -15.33 -4.27
CA LYS A 45 -0.76 -15.84 -2.95
C LYS A 45 -0.59 -14.69 -1.96
N THR A 46 -0.69 -14.99 -0.67
CA THR A 46 -0.47 -13.97 0.38
C THR A 46 1.02 -13.81 0.67
N LYS A 47 1.38 -12.70 1.35
CA LYS A 47 2.74 -12.51 1.89
C LYS A 47 3.13 -13.59 2.89
N SER A 48 2.18 -14.06 3.68
CA SER A 48 2.37 -15.19 4.61
C SER A 48 2.68 -16.48 3.87
N TRP A 49 2.03 -16.74 2.74
CA TRP A 49 2.35 -17.90 1.90
C TRP A 49 3.77 -17.81 1.33
N PHE A 50 4.20 -16.62 0.90
CA PHE A 50 5.58 -16.42 0.45
C PHE A 50 6.61 -16.65 1.57
N ALA A 51 6.30 -16.18 2.78
CA ALA A 51 7.13 -16.45 3.96
C ALA A 51 7.21 -17.97 4.22
N ASP A 52 6.09 -18.69 4.09
CA ASP A 52 6.06 -20.16 4.22
C ASP A 52 6.93 -20.86 3.18
N GLN A 53 6.84 -20.46 1.91
CA GLN A 53 7.66 -21.02 0.84
C GLN A 53 9.15 -20.72 1.03
N THR A 54 9.47 -19.53 1.56
CA THR A 54 10.85 -19.13 1.89
C THR A 54 11.41 -20.04 2.99
N LEU A 55 10.66 -20.24 4.07
CA LEU A 55 11.07 -21.10 5.19
C LEU A 55 11.23 -22.56 4.73
N GLN A 56 10.24 -23.10 4.00
CA GLN A 56 10.30 -24.47 3.46
C GLN A 56 11.51 -24.68 2.56
N SER A 57 11.85 -23.69 1.73
CA SER A 57 13.00 -23.75 0.84
C SER A 57 14.34 -23.74 1.59
N VAL A 58 14.39 -23.03 2.71
CA VAL A 58 15.59 -22.93 3.55
C VAL A 58 15.81 -24.21 4.36
N GLU A 59 14.73 -24.82 4.86
CA GLU A 59 14.76 -26.08 5.60
C GLU A 59 15.00 -27.31 4.71
N SER A 60 14.74 -27.18 3.41
CA SER A 60 14.89 -28.26 2.45
C SER A 60 16.34 -28.73 2.36
N LYS A 61 16.58 -30.00 2.72
CA LYS A 61 17.86 -30.68 2.55
C LYS A 61 18.15 -31.11 1.10
N THR A 62 17.26 -30.76 0.17
CA THR A 62 17.42 -31.15 -1.23
C THR A 62 18.50 -30.31 -1.91
N VAL A 63 19.23 -30.90 -2.86
CA VAL A 63 20.27 -30.22 -3.64
C VAL A 63 19.67 -29.13 -4.57
N HIS A 64 18.36 -29.13 -4.75
CA HIS A 64 17.68 -28.21 -5.67
C HIS A 64 17.27 -26.92 -4.95
N CYS A 65 17.65 -25.79 -5.54
CA CYS A 65 17.13 -24.48 -5.16
C CYS A 65 15.62 -24.46 -5.42
N LEU A 66 14.81 -24.26 -4.38
CA LEU A 66 13.36 -24.20 -4.50
C LEU A 66 12.90 -22.74 -4.65
N PRO A 67 11.77 -22.49 -5.36
CA PRO A 67 11.15 -21.17 -5.40
C PRO A 67 10.84 -20.68 -3.97
N PRO A 68 11.03 -19.39 -3.66
CA PRO A 68 11.23 -18.28 -4.58
C PRO A 68 12.69 -18.05 -5.01
N PHE A 69 13.63 -18.92 -4.63
CA PHE A 69 15.05 -18.70 -4.89
C PHE A 69 15.47 -19.13 -6.30
N ILE A 70 16.31 -18.31 -6.92
CA ILE A 70 16.86 -18.56 -8.25
C ILE A 70 18.11 -19.43 -8.13
N HIS A 71 18.22 -20.45 -8.97
CA HIS A 71 19.41 -21.29 -9.02
C HIS A 71 20.67 -20.47 -9.37
N GLY A 72 21.76 -20.69 -8.64
CA GLY A 72 23.00 -19.92 -8.78
C GLY A 72 23.00 -18.54 -8.10
N GLY A 73 21.86 -18.10 -7.54
CA GLY A 73 21.77 -16.89 -6.73
C GLY A 73 22.25 -17.11 -5.29
N SER A 74 22.67 -16.03 -4.62
CA SER A 74 23.11 -16.06 -3.22
C SER A 74 21.96 -16.06 -2.21
N GLY A 75 20.73 -15.76 -2.64
CA GLY A 75 19.58 -15.56 -1.74
C GLY A 75 19.29 -16.75 -0.82
N LEU A 76 19.30 -17.97 -1.34
CA LEU A 76 19.06 -19.18 -0.53
C LEU A 76 20.16 -19.36 0.53
N ALA A 77 21.43 -19.22 0.13
CA ALA A 77 22.57 -19.37 1.03
C ALA A 77 22.54 -18.31 2.16
N ILE A 78 22.17 -17.07 1.84
CA ILE A 78 21.99 -16.01 2.82
C ILE A 78 20.87 -16.37 3.79
N MET A 79 19.71 -16.78 3.29
CA MET A 79 18.56 -17.14 4.14
C MET A 79 18.83 -18.37 5.02
N GLN A 80 19.61 -19.33 4.54
CA GLN A 80 20.08 -20.49 5.32
C GLN A 80 21.02 -20.11 6.48
N ILE A 81 21.65 -18.94 6.44
CA ILE A 81 22.46 -18.42 7.55
C ILE A 81 21.58 -17.56 8.48
N VAL A 82 20.76 -16.68 7.90
CA VAL A 82 19.97 -15.69 8.63
C VAL A 82 18.87 -16.34 9.47
N ILE A 83 18.09 -17.28 8.91
CA ILE A 83 16.96 -17.88 9.62
C ILE A 83 17.41 -18.64 10.87
N PRO A 84 18.43 -19.52 10.84
CA PRO A 84 18.94 -20.16 12.06
C PRO A 84 19.51 -19.16 13.08
N ALA A 85 20.15 -18.08 12.62
CA ALA A 85 20.65 -17.03 13.49
C ALA A 85 19.50 -16.30 14.21
N LEU A 86 18.41 -15.98 13.50
CA LEU A 86 17.19 -15.40 14.07
C LEU A 86 16.54 -16.35 15.08
N SER A 87 16.39 -17.64 14.74
CA SER A 87 15.85 -18.64 15.67
C SER A 87 16.68 -18.72 16.95
N ARG A 88 18.02 -18.62 16.86
CA ARG A 88 18.90 -18.63 18.03
C ARG A 88 18.72 -17.39 18.90
N ILE A 89 18.54 -16.21 18.31
CA ILE A 89 18.30 -14.96 19.04
C ILE A 89 16.95 -15.03 19.76
N LEU A 90 15.89 -15.45 19.05
CA LEU A 90 14.56 -15.61 19.64
C LEU A 90 14.59 -16.61 20.81
N SER A 91 15.25 -17.75 20.67
CA SER A 91 15.41 -18.71 21.77
C SER A 91 16.18 -18.18 22.99
N GLN A 92 16.91 -17.07 22.87
CA GLN A 92 17.60 -16.42 23.99
C GLN A 92 16.77 -15.31 24.64
N GLU A 93 15.88 -14.67 23.88
CA GLU A 93 15.14 -13.48 24.30
C GLU A 93 13.67 -13.74 24.64
N THR A 94 13.07 -14.83 24.14
CA THR A 94 11.66 -15.18 24.36
C THR A 94 11.47 -16.48 25.15
N ASP A 95 10.29 -16.60 25.77
CA ASP A 95 9.88 -17.78 26.54
C ASP A 95 9.87 -19.03 25.63
N PRO A 96 10.41 -20.19 26.07
CA PRO A 96 10.41 -21.45 25.30
C PRO A 96 9.03 -21.95 24.82
N VAL A 97 7.93 -21.37 25.32
CA VAL A 97 6.56 -21.67 24.86
C VAL A 97 6.20 -20.98 23.54
N VAL A 98 6.98 -19.97 23.11
CA VAL A 98 6.70 -19.21 21.88
C VAL A 98 7.12 -20.01 20.63
N ASP A 99 6.21 -20.11 19.65
CA ASP A 99 6.52 -20.68 18.34
C ASP A 99 7.41 -19.72 17.54
N HIS A 100 8.73 -19.91 17.63
CA HIS A 100 9.71 -19.08 16.92
C HIS A 100 9.54 -19.13 15.40
N THR A 101 9.03 -20.23 14.84
CA THR A 101 8.79 -20.36 13.40
C THR A 101 7.64 -19.46 12.97
N ALA A 102 6.56 -19.39 13.77
CA ALA A 102 5.46 -18.45 13.53
C ALA A 102 5.92 -16.99 13.61
N VAL A 103 6.79 -16.65 14.57
CA VAL A 103 7.37 -15.30 14.69
C VAL A 103 8.22 -14.95 13.47
N ILE A 104 9.13 -15.83 13.03
CA ILE A 104 9.97 -15.59 11.85
C ILE A 104 9.11 -15.45 10.59
N ARG A 105 8.06 -16.26 10.44
CA ARG A 105 7.11 -16.14 9.34
C ARG A 105 6.43 -14.76 9.32
N ALA A 106 5.96 -14.28 10.48
CA ALA A 106 5.34 -12.97 10.59
C ALA A 106 6.32 -11.85 10.22
N LEU A 107 7.57 -11.93 10.70
CA LEU A 107 8.63 -10.98 10.35
C LEU A 107 8.94 -10.96 8.85
N LEU A 108 9.06 -12.13 8.21
CA LEU A 108 9.29 -12.23 6.77
C LEU A 108 8.14 -11.63 5.97
N ALA A 109 6.89 -11.90 6.36
CA ALA A 109 5.71 -11.31 5.73
C ALA A 109 5.68 -9.78 5.90
N GLN A 110 6.03 -9.28 7.10
CA GLN A 110 6.12 -7.86 7.38
C GLN A 110 7.20 -7.16 6.55
N VAL A 111 8.40 -7.77 6.44
CA VAL A 111 9.48 -7.25 5.60
C VAL A 111 9.07 -7.26 4.13
N ALA A 112 8.38 -8.31 3.66
CA ALA A 112 7.84 -8.34 2.30
C ALA A 112 6.85 -7.19 2.04
N SER A 113 5.99 -6.84 3.01
CA SER A 113 5.13 -5.65 2.94
C SER A 113 5.96 -4.36 2.86
N GLN A 114 6.93 -4.18 3.75
CA GLN A 114 7.75 -2.96 3.82
C GLN A 114 8.58 -2.75 2.55
N CYS A 115 9.11 -3.83 1.98
CA CYS A 115 9.87 -3.81 0.74
C CYS A 115 8.98 -3.81 -0.52
N GLN A 116 7.66 -3.85 -0.35
CA GLN A 116 6.68 -3.92 -1.45
C GLN A 116 7.00 -5.05 -2.45
N ILE A 117 7.27 -6.25 -1.94
CA ILE A 117 7.50 -7.43 -2.77
C ILE A 117 6.15 -7.96 -3.21
N LEU A 118 5.71 -7.58 -4.41
CA LEU A 118 4.37 -7.92 -4.91
C LEU A 118 4.43 -8.90 -6.08
N ASN A 119 5.57 -8.95 -6.79
CA ASN A 119 5.80 -9.85 -7.91
C ASN A 119 6.97 -10.80 -7.60
N ILE A 120 6.72 -12.11 -7.64
CA ILE A 120 7.73 -13.12 -7.33
C ILE A 120 7.92 -14.05 -8.52
N LEU A 121 9.17 -14.22 -8.93
CA LEU A 121 9.55 -15.22 -9.93
C LEU A 121 9.27 -16.64 -9.43
N TRP A 122 8.72 -17.47 -10.31
CA TRP A 122 8.30 -18.82 -9.97
C TRP A 122 8.73 -19.88 -10.99
N ALA A 123 8.52 -21.14 -10.64
CA ALA A 123 8.82 -22.28 -11.49
C ALA A 123 7.68 -22.60 -12.48
N LEU A 124 8.01 -23.33 -13.54
CA LEU A 124 7.08 -23.83 -14.56
C LEU A 124 5.94 -24.64 -13.97
N ASN A 125 4.71 -24.37 -14.43
CA ASN A 125 3.57 -25.21 -14.08
C ASN A 125 3.72 -26.55 -14.82
N LEU A 126 3.64 -27.67 -14.10
CA LEU A 126 3.73 -28.99 -14.71
C LEU A 126 2.44 -29.28 -15.49
N THR A 127 2.54 -29.33 -16.81
CA THR A 127 1.46 -29.82 -17.68
C THR A 127 1.43 -31.34 -17.64
N GLY A 128 0.62 -31.91 -16.75
CA GLY A 128 0.05 -33.27 -16.89
C GLY A 128 0.97 -34.49 -16.73
N GLY A 129 2.23 -34.34 -16.30
CA GLY A 129 3.12 -35.47 -15.99
C GLY A 129 3.13 -35.82 -14.51
N THR A 130 2.82 -37.06 -14.14
CA THR A 130 3.13 -37.60 -12.81
C THR A 130 4.64 -37.72 -12.64
N GLY A 131 5.28 -36.67 -12.11
CA GLY A 131 6.69 -36.70 -11.77
C GLY A 131 7.27 -35.33 -11.44
N ARG A 132 7.65 -35.15 -10.17
CA ARG A 132 8.51 -34.13 -9.56
C ARG A 132 8.12 -32.64 -9.80
N PRO A 133 7.86 -31.84 -8.74
CA PRO A 133 7.64 -30.39 -8.85
C PRO A 133 8.70 -29.74 -9.73
N ALA A 134 8.30 -28.83 -10.63
CA ALA A 134 9.28 -27.96 -11.29
C ALA A 134 9.94 -27.13 -10.19
N THR A 135 11.22 -27.38 -9.95
CA THR A 135 12.00 -26.71 -8.89
C THR A 135 12.77 -25.50 -9.42
N ILE A 136 12.89 -25.38 -10.73
CA ILE A 136 13.70 -24.33 -11.36
C ILE A 136 12.81 -23.12 -11.63
N VAL A 137 13.11 -22.02 -10.93
CA VAL A 137 12.53 -20.69 -11.19
C VAL A 137 12.89 -20.23 -12.61
N VAL A 138 11.91 -19.73 -13.34
CA VAL A 138 12.07 -19.21 -14.72
C VAL A 138 11.62 -17.76 -14.80
N HIS A 139 12.25 -16.98 -15.69
CA HIS A 139 12.03 -15.53 -15.79
C HIS A 139 10.64 -15.13 -16.30
N ASN A 140 9.93 -16.04 -16.95
CA ASN A 140 8.66 -15.79 -17.62
C ASN A 140 7.45 -16.35 -16.87
N ILE A 141 7.58 -16.65 -15.57
CA ILE A 141 6.45 -17.10 -14.73
C ILE A 141 6.51 -16.39 -13.39
N TRP A 142 5.41 -15.72 -13.04
CA TRP A 142 5.33 -14.86 -11.87
C TRP A 142 4.12 -15.21 -11.00
N ILE A 143 4.29 -15.09 -9.69
CA ILE A 143 3.20 -15.10 -8.71
C ILE A 143 3.01 -13.67 -8.23
N ASN A 144 1.77 -13.20 -8.35
CA ASN A 144 1.34 -11.91 -7.82
C ASN A 144 0.84 -12.11 -6.39
N GLN A 145 1.26 -11.25 -5.47
CA GLN A 145 0.73 -11.24 -4.12
C GLN A 145 -0.51 -10.35 -4.02
N GLU A 146 -1.53 -10.84 -3.28
CA GLU A 146 -2.76 -10.13 -2.89
C GLU A 146 -3.50 -9.39 -4.02
N LEU A 147 -4.67 -9.92 -4.41
CA LEU A 147 -5.61 -9.23 -5.31
C LEU A 147 -7.04 -9.43 -4.81
N ALA A 148 -7.83 -8.36 -4.80
CA ALA A 148 -9.27 -8.48 -4.92
C ALA A 148 -9.61 -8.59 -6.42
N SER A 149 -10.38 -9.60 -6.79
CA SER A 149 -10.77 -9.85 -8.18
C SER A 149 -11.65 -8.72 -8.72
N SER A 150 -11.15 -7.91 -9.64
CA SER A 150 -11.99 -7.12 -10.55
C SER A 150 -11.32 -6.92 -11.90
N THR A 151 -12.03 -7.31 -12.95
CA THR A 151 -11.67 -7.27 -14.36
C THR A 151 -11.28 -5.84 -14.83
N PRO A 152 -10.24 -5.65 -15.66
CA PRO A 152 -9.94 -4.33 -16.20
C PRO A 152 -10.94 -3.93 -17.30
N SER A 153 -11.45 -2.69 -17.20
CA SER A 153 -12.22 -2.02 -18.26
C SER A 153 -11.28 -1.43 -19.30
N GLN A 154 -11.49 -1.76 -20.58
CA GLN A 154 -10.72 -1.24 -21.70
C GLN A 154 -11.19 0.18 -22.07
N SER A 155 -10.25 1.12 -22.24
CA SER A 155 -10.51 2.45 -22.78
C SER A 155 -9.88 2.62 -24.18
N LEU A 156 -10.54 3.45 -24.99
CA LEU A 156 -10.36 3.63 -26.43
C LEU A 156 -8.98 4.17 -26.83
N VAL A 157 -8.42 3.58 -27.89
CA VAL A 157 -7.08 3.87 -28.43
C VAL A 157 -7.09 5.12 -29.31
N ALA A 158 -6.31 6.14 -28.93
CA ALA A 158 -5.88 7.21 -29.82
C ALA A 158 -4.74 6.71 -30.73
N VAL A 159 -4.63 7.26 -31.94
CA VAL A 159 -3.58 6.90 -32.91
C VAL A 159 -2.22 7.33 -32.36
N LEU A 160 -1.51 6.38 -31.75
CA LEU A 160 -0.19 6.52 -31.16
C LEU A 160 0.86 5.80 -32.02
N THR A 161 2.13 6.19 -31.91
CA THR A 161 3.21 5.44 -32.56
C THR A 161 3.40 4.07 -31.89
N PRO A 162 3.96 3.05 -32.57
CA PRO A 162 4.15 1.72 -31.98
C PRO A 162 4.96 1.70 -30.67
N ALA A 163 5.90 2.64 -30.48
CA ALA A 163 6.64 2.80 -29.24
C ALA A 163 5.77 3.39 -28.12
N ASP A 164 4.97 4.42 -28.44
CA ASP A 164 4.02 5.01 -27.49
C ASP A 164 2.92 4.01 -27.11
N MET A 165 2.50 3.14 -28.03
CA MET A 165 1.56 2.04 -27.74
C MET A 165 2.16 1.03 -26.76
N TRP A 166 3.46 0.71 -26.90
CA TRP A 166 4.17 -0.21 -26.01
C TRP A 166 4.27 0.36 -24.60
N ASP A 167 4.60 1.65 -24.50
CA ASP A 167 4.70 2.36 -23.23
C ASP A 167 3.34 2.52 -22.56
N GLN A 168 2.32 2.89 -23.33
CA GLN A 168 0.94 3.05 -22.83
C GLN A 168 0.32 1.72 -22.41
N ALA A 169 0.59 0.62 -23.13
CA ALA A 169 0.09 -0.71 -22.76
C ALA A 169 0.76 -1.25 -21.49
N ALA A 170 2.06 -1.02 -21.33
CA ALA A 170 2.76 -1.39 -20.10
C ALA A 170 2.30 -0.54 -18.90
N LEU A 171 2.09 0.77 -19.12
CA LEU A 171 1.59 1.68 -18.11
C LEU A 171 0.14 1.35 -17.70
N SER A 172 -0.72 1.02 -18.67
CA SER A 172 -2.12 0.64 -18.38
C SER A 172 -2.20 -0.69 -17.62
N ALA A 173 -1.34 -1.66 -17.93
CA ALA A 173 -1.20 -2.88 -17.15
C ALA A 173 -0.70 -2.59 -15.72
N ALA A 174 0.26 -1.68 -15.56
CA ALA A 174 0.75 -1.26 -14.25
C ALA A 174 -0.36 -0.61 -13.41
N MET A 175 -1.06 0.38 -13.96
CA MET A 175 -2.20 1.04 -13.31
C MET A 175 -3.31 0.05 -12.98
N SER A 176 -3.60 -0.88 -13.89
CA SER A 176 -4.61 -1.91 -13.66
C SER A 176 -4.23 -2.84 -12.51
N MET A 177 -2.96 -3.23 -12.38
CA MET A 177 -2.49 -4.09 -11.30
C MET A 177 -2.45 -3.32 -9.96
N GLN A 178 -1.99 -2.07 -9.99
CA GLN A 178 -2.01 -1.16 -8.85
C GLN A 178 -3.41 -1.01 -8.24
N ASN A 179 -4.41 -0.77 -9.08
CA ASN A 179 -5.80 -0.55 -8.65
C ASN A 179 -6.46 -1.80 -8.03
N MET A 180 -5.87 -2.99 -8.19
CA MET A 180 -6.43 -4.24 -7.71
C MET A 180 -5.77 -4.76 -6.41
N ASP A 181 -4.59 -4.26 -6.04
CA ASP A 181 -3.90 -4.62 -4.81
C ASP A 181 -4.20 -3.59 -3.70
N SER A 182 -4.68 -4.10 -2.56
CA SER A 182 -5.03 -3.29 -1.40
C SER A 182 -3.83 -2.57 -0.78
N ASN A 183 -2.61 -3.07 -0.97
CA ASN A 183 -1.40 -2.52 -0.36
C ASN A 183 -0.61 -1.57 -1.27
N THR A 184 -1.12 -1.26 -2.46
CA THR A 184 -0.45 -0.35 -3.38
C THR A 184 -0.41 1.06 -2.79
N PRO A 185 0.76 1.76 -2.85
CA PRO A 185 0.83 3.19 -2.55
C PRO A 185 -0.15 3.99 -3.39
N TRP A 186 -0.83 4.94 -2.77
CA TRP A 186 -1.86 5.73 -3.44
C TRP A 186 -1.88 7.15 -2.89
N SER A 187 -2.35 8.08 -3.72
CA SER A 187 -2.44 9.50 -3.40
C SER A 187 -3.89 9.91 -3.21
N ALA A 188 -4.20 10.43 -2.03
CA ALA A 188 -5.51 10.94 -1.66
C ALA A 188 -5.94 12.16 -2.50
N PHE A 189 -4.99 12.93 -3.03
CA PHE A 189 -5.28 14.15 -3.80
C PHE A 189 -5.49 13.90 -5.28
N ASN A 190 -5.11 12.73 -5.78
CA ASN A 190 -5.35 12.35 -7.18
C ASN A 190 -6.74 11.73 -7.40
N ILE A 191 -7.51 11.51 -6.32
CA ILE A 191 -8.82 10.85 -6.39
C ILE A 191 -9.93 11.90 -6.31
N PRO A 192 -10.72 12.08 -7.38
CA PRO A 192 -11.88 12.95 -7.33
C PRO A 192 -12.97 12.34 -6.42
N ILE A 193 -13.84 13.19 -5.86
CA ILE A 193 -14.88 12.78 -4.90
C ILE A 193 -15.79 11.66 -5.47
N GLN A 194 -16.08 11.70 -6.77
CA GLN A 194 -16.90 10.69 -7.46
C GLN A 194 -16.26 9.29 -7.47
N ASP A 195 -14.93 9.22 -7.36
CA ASP A 195 -14.15 7.99 -7.42
C ASP A 195 -13.68 7.52 -6.02
N LEU A 196 -14.25 8.06 -4.94
CA LEU A 196 -13.96 7.59 -3.57
C LEU A 196 -14.29 6.12 -3.31
N HIS A 197 -15.09 5.50 -4.17
CA HIS A 197 -15.35 4.06 -4.07
C HIS A 197 -14.09 3.23 -4.40
N THR A 198 -13.13 3.79 -5.13
CA THR A 198 -11.90 3.09 -5.55
C THR A 198 -10.94 2.81 -4.39
N ILE A 199 -10.97 3.62 -3.33
CA ILE A 199 -10.08 3.49 -2.16
C ILE A 199 -10.61 2.58 -1.07
N LEU A 200 -11.82 2.04 -1.22
CA LEU A 200 -12.41 1.13 -0.23
C LEU A 200 -11.63 -0.19 -0.15
N ASN A 201 -10.83 -0.51 -1.16
CA ASN A 201 -9.96 -1.68 -1.14
C ASN A 201 -8.55 -1.36 -0.62
N CYS A 202 -8.20 -0.11 -0.35
CA CYS A 202 -6.85 0.25 0.10
C CYS A 202 -6.66 -0.06 1.59
N GLU A 203 -5.68 -0.91 1.91
CA GLU A 203 -5.29 -1.29 3.27
C GLU A 203 -4.19 -0.39 3.87
N VAL A 204 -3.46 0.33 3.02
CA VAL A 204 -2.38 1.25 3.42
C VAL A 204 -2.84 2.71 3.46
N LEU A 205 -2.19 3.52 4.30
CA LEU A 205 -2.38 4.97 4.33
C LEU A 205 -1.86 5.62 3.03
N PRO A 206 -2.44 6.76 2.62
CA PRO A 206 -2.06 7.46 1.39
C PRO A 206 -0.70 8.15 1.56
N ASP A 207 -0.01 8.41 0.46
CA ASP A 207 1.34 8.99 0.43
C ASP A 207 1.42 10.37 1.09
N GLU A 208 0.31 11.11 1.12
CA GLU A 208 0.19 12.39 1.83
C GLU A 208 0.28 12.23 3.36
N TRP A 209 0.12 11.02 3.89
CA TRP A 209 0.34 10.72 5.30
C TRP A 209 1.84 10.71 5.61
N THR A 210 2.36 11.90 5.93
CA THR A 210 3.73 12.07 6.40
C THR A 210 3.78 12.88 7.69
N MET A 211 4.65 12.46 8.60
CA MET A 211 4.89 13.17 9.85
C MET A 211 5.81 14.38 9.67
N ASP A 212 6.50 14.50 8.54
CA ASP A 212 7.46 15.58 8.28
C ASP A 212 6.80 16.95 8.11
N ILE A 213 5.50 16.94 7.79
CA ILE A 213 4.71 18.15 7.51
C ILE A 213 4.12 18.74 8.80
N MET A 214 4.11 17.96 9.88
CA MET A 214 3.62 18.41 11.17
C MET A 214 4.74 19.11 11.95
N ALA A 215 4.61 20.42 12.13
CA ALA A 215 5.49 21.17 13.02
C ALA A 215 5.10 20.90 14.49
N PHE A 216 5.80 19.98 15.15
CA PHE A 216 5.60 19.72 16.57
C PHE A 216 6.39 20.73 17.41
N PRO A 217 5.72 21.58 18.23
CA PRO A 217 6.44 22.33 19.26
C PRO A 217 7.07 21.35 20.28
N ASN A 218 8.12 21.76 20.99
CA ASN A 218 8.89 20.91 21.91
C ASN A 218 8.07 20.18 23.01
N ASN A 219 6.82 20.57 23.25
CA ASN A 219 5.88 19.91 24.18
C ASN A 219 4.88 18.95 23.50
N GLY A 220 5.03 18.67 22.21
CA GLY A 220 4.09 17.89 21.38
C GLY A 220 4.37 16.39 21.31
N LEU A 221 5.10 15.81 22.27
CA LEU A 221 5.44 14.38 22.27
C LEU A 221 4.19 13.49 22.16
N TYR A 222 3.15 13.78 22.95
CA TYR A 222 1.89 13.03 22.92
C TYR A 222 1.19 13.12 21.55
N VAL A 223 1.27 14.28 20.88
CA VAL A 223 0.68 14.49 19.55
C VAL A 223 1.41 13.63 18.53
N LYS A 224 2.74 13.62 18.57
CA LYS A 224 3.58 12.80 17.70
C LYS A 224 3.33 11.30 17.94
N GLU A 225 3.22 10.88 19.19
CA GLU A 225 2.89 9.50 19.57
C GLU A 225 1.51 9.09 19.06
N THR A 226 0.53 9.99 19.09
CA THR A 226 -0.82 9.73 18.57
C THR A 226 -0.79 9.55 17.05
N TYR A 227 -0.10 10.43 16.31
CA TYR A 227 0.07 10.27 14.86
C TYR A 227 0.80 8.99 14.50
N GLN A 228 1.87 8.65 15.23
CA GLN A 228 2.61 7.42 15.03
C GLN A 228 1.75 6.18 15.33
N TRP A 229 0.98 6.21 16.42
CA TRP A 229 0.04 5.14 16.74
C TRP A 229 -0.96 4.91 15.63
N VAL A 230 -1.56 5.97 15.06
CA VAL A 230 -2.51 5.83 13.94
C VAL A 230 -1.82 5.27 12.71
N LYS A 231 -0.58 5.67 12.43
CA LYS A 231 0.23 5.08 11.34
C LYS A 231 0.41 3.57 11.51
N ASP A 232 0.69 3.13 12.73
CA ASP A 232 1.01 1.73 13.03
C ASP A 232 -0.24 0.85 13.20
N ASN A 233 -1.39 1.46 13.53
CA ASN A 233 -2.64 0.75 13.80
C ASN A 233 -3.72 0.97 12.73
N TYR A 234 -3.43 1.76 11.69
CA TYR A 234 -4.34 1.88 10.56
C TYR A 234 -4.55 0.51 9.93
N ASN A 235 -5.81 0.24 9.61
CA ASN A 235 -6.24 -0.99 9.00
C ASN A 235 -7.37 -0.65 8.03
N GLY A 236 -7.04 -0.55 6.74
CA GLY A 236 -8.02 -0.24 5.71
C GLY A 236 -9.06 -1.34 5.48
N GLY A 237 -8.94 -2.52 6.10
CA GLY A 237 -10.00 -3.53 6.15
C GLY A 237 -11.10 -3.23 7.17
N LYS A 238 -10.89 -2.28 8.09
CA LYS A 238 -11.94 -1.85 9.04
C LYS A 238 -12.87 -0.81 8.38
N PRO A 239 -14.20 -1.05 8.31
CA PRO A 239 -15.13 -0.10 7.70
C PRO A 239 -15.08 1.31 8.31
N ILE A 240 -14.80 1.41 9.61
CA ILE A 240 -14.67 2.71 10.28
C ILE A 240 -13.47 3.49 9.74
N HIS A 241 -12.31 2.85 9.55
CA HIS A 241 -11.11 3.48 9.00
C HIS A 241 -11.31 3.91 7.53
N GLN A 242 -12.01 3.09 6.74
CA GLN A 242 -12.41 3.45 5.37
C GLN A 242 -13.36 4.64 5.35
N LEU A 243 -14.34 4.70 6.25
CA LEU A 243 -15.22 5.85 6.35
C LEU A 243 -14.44 7.12 6.73
N VAL A 244 -13.51 7.01 7.69
CA VAL A 244 -12.67 8.13 8.11
C VAL A 244 -11.90 8.70 6.93
N ILE A 245 -11.29 7.84 6.10
CA ILE A 245 -10.47 8.31 5.00
C ILE A 245 -11.29 9.01 3.91
N CYS A 246 -12.48 8.48 3.60
CA CYS A 246 -13.43 9.14 2.70
C CYS A 246 -13.81 10.53 3.23
N VAL A 247 -14.15 10.63 4.52
CA VAL A 247 -14.49 11.91 5.15
C VAL A 247 -13.32 12.89 5.11
N ALA A 248 -12.10 12.42 5.42
CA ALA A 248 -10.90 13.25 5.38
C ALA A 248 -10.62 13.79 3.96
N ILE A 249 -10.78 12.96 2.92
CA ILE A 249 -10.58 13.37 1.52
C ILE A 249 -11.63 14.39 1.10
N ILE A 250 -12.92 14.15 1.39
CA ILE A 250 -14.00 15.11 1.12
C ILE A 250 -13.68 16.44 1.79
N PHE A 251 -13.28 16.40 3.06
CA PHE A 251 -12.93 17.59 3.82
C PHE A 251 -11.74 18.32 3.19
N CYS A 252 -10.68 17.63 2.77
CA CYS A 252 -9.51 18.23 2.12
C CYS A 252 -9.84 18.88 0.76
N HIS A 253 -10.83 18.38 0.03
CA HIS A 253 -11.30 18.97 -1.22
C HIS A 253 -12.17 20.21 -0.99
N VAL A 254 -12.91 20.27 0.13
CA VAL A 254 -13.83 21.37 0.46
C VAL A 254 -13.13 22.50 1.22
N LEU A 255 -12.27 22.18 2.20
CA LEU A 255 -11.71 23.16 3.13
C LEU A 255 -10.87 24.29 2.52
N PRO A 256 -10.07 24.07 1.46
CA PRO A 256 -9.33 25.15 0.81
C PRO A 256 -10.22 26.26 0.28
N ASN A 257 -11.54 26.02 0.19
CA ASN A 257 -12.52 26.91 -0.42
C ASN A 257 -13.53 27.50 0.58
N VAL A 258 -13.54 27.04 1.84
CA VAL A 258 -14.66 27.29 2.76
C VAL A 258 -14.15 27.56 4.19
N MET A 259 -14.36 28.79 4.70
CA MET A 259 -14.14 29.17 6.09
C MET A 259 -15.41 29.71 6.73
N HIS A 260 -15.53 29.54 8.05
CA HIS A 260 -16.48 30.32 8.83
C HIS A 260 -16.00 31.78 8.84
N GLY A 261 -16.90 32.75 8.61
CA GLY A 261 -16.63 34.18 8.73
C GLY A 261 -16.26 34.64 10.14
N LYS A 262 -16.43 35.92 10.48
CA LYS A 262 -16.34 36.32 11.90
C LYS A 262 -17.48 35.67 12.69
N LYS A 263 -17.25 35.36 13.98
CA LYS A 263 -18.31 34.88 14.90
C LYS A 263 -19.58 35.72 14.68
N PRO A 264 -20.75 35.10 14.44
CA PRO A 264 -21.99 35.83 14.22
C PRO A 264 -22.23 36.75 15.41
N SER A 265 -22.48 38.04 15.15
CA SER A 265 -22.75 39.03 16.20
C SER A 265 -24.01 38.68 17.02
N THR A 266 -24.88 37.84 16.48
CA THR A 266 -26.10 37.30 17.10
C THR A 266 -25.84 36.20 18.13
N LEU A 267 -24.62 35.62 18.16
CA LEU A 267 -24.20 34.60 19.13
C LEU A 267 -23.74 35.28 20.43
N MET A 268 -24.70 35.66 21.27
CA MET A 268 -24.45 36.19 22.61
C MET A 268 -24.14 35.08 23.61
N SER A 269 -23.41 35.42 24.68
CA SER A 269 -22.97 34.47 25.73
C SER A 269 -24.13 33.77 26.46
N SER A 270 -25.37 34.23 26.27
CA SER A 270 -26.60 33.73 26.89
C SER A 270 -27.56 33.02 25.91
N SER A 271 -27.11 32.69 24.70
CA SER A 271 -27.94 31.97 23.73
C SER A 271 -28.25 30.54 24.21
N SER A 272 -29.52 30.13 24.13
CA SER A 272 -29.88 28.72 24.33
C SER A 272 -29.20 27.84 23.29
N GLN A 273 -28.91 26.58 23.64
CA GLN A 273 -28.22 25.63 22.74
C GLN A 273 -28.90 25.51 21.37
N VAL A 274 -30.24 25.48 21.35
CA VAL A 274 -31.03 25.41 20.11
C VAL A 274 -30.81 26.65 19.23
N ASN A 275 -30.82 27.85 19.81
CA ASN A 275 -30.57 29.08 19.06
C ASN A 275 -29.11 29.20 18.61
N ALA A 276 -28.16 28.76 19.43
CA ALA A 276 -26.74 28.73 19.04
C ALA A 276 -26.54 27.82 17.81
N THR A 277 -27.11 26.61 17.82
CA THR A 277 -27.05 25.67 16.69
C THR A 277 -27.66 26.27 15.43
N LEU A 278 -28.83 26.89 15.53
CA LEU A 278 -29.53 27.49 14.39
C LEU A 278 -28.77 28.68 13.80
N VAL A 279 -28.13 29.50 14.64
CA VAL A 279 -27.26 30.60 14.20
C VAL A 279 -26.00 30.07 13.50
N VAL A 280 -25.36 29.02 14.03
CA VAL A 280 -24.19 28.40 13.38
C VAL A 280 -24.57 27.82 12.01
N HIS A 281 -25.69 27.09 11.91
CA HIS A 281 -26.14 26.52 10.63
C HIS A 281 -26.42 27.56 9.55
N ASN A 282 -26.91 28.74 9.95
CA ASN A 282 -27.25 29.83 9.03
C ASN A 282 -26.09 30.80 8.78
N THR A 283 -24.92 30.55 9.35
CA THR A 283 -23.75 31.42 9.13
C THR A 283 -23.20 31.19 7.73
N PRO A 284 -23.04 32.23 6.90
CA PRO A 284 -22.48 32.08 5.57
C PRO A 284 -21.02 31.63 5.65
N TRP A 285 -20.64 30.79 4.70
CA TRP A 285 -19.26 30.40 4.51
C TRP A 285 -18.54 31.43 3.63
N ASP A 286 -17.37 31.89 4.08
CA ASP A 286 -16.52 32.85 3.39
C ASP A 286 -15.30 32.16 2.79
N SER A 287 -14.73 32.71 1.72
CA SER A 287 -13.44 32.25 1.20
C SER A 287 -12.31 32.54 2.20
N PRO A 288 -11.28 31.67 2.29
CA PRO A 288 -10.16 31.88 3.20
C PRO A 288 -9.41 33.18 2.88
N PRO A 289 -8.94 33.93 3.89
CA PRO A 289 -8.15 35.13 3.67
C PRO A 289 -6.80 34.76 3.03
N ALA A 290 -6.44 35.44 1.94
CA ALA A 290 -5.29 35.16 1.07
C ALA A 290 -3.90 35.12 1.73
N LYS A 291 -3.78 35.38 3.04
CA LYS A 291 -2.50 35.53 3.77
C LYS A 291 -2.33 34.62 5.00
N LYS A 292 -3.23 33.67 5.27
CA LYS A 292 -3.02 32.71 6.37
C LYS A 292 -2.10 31.55 5.91
N ARG A 293 -0.91 31.48 6.50
CA ARG A 293 0.09 30.41 6.27
C ARG A 293 -0.49 29.05 6.71
N GLY A 294 -0.27 28.00 5.91
CA GLY A 294 -0.69 26.62 6.22
C GLY A 294 -2.11 26.24 5.78
N MET A 295 -2.93 27.18 5.26
CA MET A 295 -4.32 26.88 4.89
C MET A 295 -4.50 26.26 3.51
N SER A 296 -3.50 26.36 2.64
CA SER A 296 -3.48 25.68 1.34
C SER A 296 -2.87 24.27 1.41
N GLN A 297 -2.39 23.85 2.57
CA GLN A 297 -1.72 22.55 2.76
C GLN A 297 -2.76 21.49 3.13
N GLN A 298 -3.39 20.91 2.10
CA GLN A 298 -4.44 19.89 2.24
C GLN A 298 -3.99 18.68 3.08
N ASN A 299 -2.72 18.32 3.01
CA ASN A 299 -2.11 17.19 3.72
C ASN A 299 -2.17 17.31 5.24
N ILE A 300 -2.01 18.52 5.80
CA ILE A 300 -2.16 18.75 7.24
C ILE A 300 -3.57 18.37 7.68
N PHE A 301 -4.58 18.80 6.93
CA PHE A 301 -5.98 18.51 7.26
C PHE A 301 -6.31 17.02 7.13
N LEU A 302 -5.76 16.35 6.11
CA LEU A 302 -5.92 14.91 5.93
C LEU A 302 -5.44 14.16 7.18
N VAL A 303 -4.20 14.42 7.59
CA VAL A 303 -3.56 13.75 8.72
C VAL A 303 -4.27 14.10 10.04
N MET A 304 -4.65 15.36 10.25
CA MET A 304 -5.39 15.78 11.44
C MET A 304 -6.76 15.10 11.56
N MET A 305 -7.55 15.08 10.47
CA MET A 305 -8.90 14.50 10.47
C MET A 305 -8.88 12.99 10.66
N LEU A 306 -8.00 12.31 9.93
CA LEU A 306 -7.79 10.87 10.08
C LEU A 306 -7.44 10.51 11.53
N THR A 307 -6.47 11.23 12.10
CA THR A 307 -6.03 10.99 13.48
C THR A 307 -7.14 11.25 14.47
N PHE A 308 -7.85 12.38 14.35
CA PHE A 308 -8.92 12.75 15.26
C PHE A 308 -10.07 11.75 15.26
N ILE A 309 -10.52 11.32 14.08
CA ILE A 309 -11.67 10.41 14.02
C ILE A 309 -11.23 9.00 14.45
N ILE A 310 -10.09 8.49 14.00
CA ILE A 310 -9.59 7.18 14.46
C ILE A 310 -9.40 7.19 15.98
N ALA A 311 -8.84 8.28 16.54
CA ALA A 311 -8.72 8.51 17.97
C ALA A 311 -10.04 8.39 18.74
N MET A 312 -11.12 8.93 18.18
CA MET A 312 -12.44 8.94 18.84
C MET A 312 -13.13 7.57 18.82
N TYR A 313 -12.78 6.69 17.87
CA TYR A 313 -13.47 5.41 17.67
C TYR A 313 -12.66 4.19 18.13
N GLU A 314 -11.34 4.30 18.30
CA GLU A 314 -10.49 3.21 18.76
C GLU A 314 -10.14 3.41 20.25
N PRO A 315 -10.67 2.56 21.16
CA PRO A 315 -10.53 2.74 22.61
C PRO A 315 -9.10 2.49 23.14
N ALA A 316 -8.21 1.97 22.30
CA ALA A 316 -6.83 1.64 22.65
C ALA A 316 -5.85 2.80 22.39
N LEU A 317 -6.32 3.97 21.95
CA LEU A 317 -5.44 5.10 21.72
C LEU A 317 -4.89 5.69 23.02
N PRO A 318 -3.68 6.29 22.98
CA PRO A 318 -3.07 6.94 24.15
C PRO A 318 -3.76 8.25 24.61
N LEU A 319 -4.96 8.55 24.11
CA LEU A 319 -5.69 9.80 24.35
C LEU A 319 -6.61 9.73 25.57
#